data_AF-A0A819WH43-F1
#
_entry.id   AF-A0A819WH43-F1
#
_cell.length_a   1.000
_cell.length_b   1.000
_cell.length_c   1.000
_cell.angle_alpha   90.00
_cell.angle_beta   90.00
_cell.angle_gamma   90.00
#
_symmetry.space_group_name_H-M   'P 1'
#
loop_
_entity.id
_entity.type
_entity.pdbx_description
1 polymer ?
#
loop_
_entity_poly.entity_id
_entity_poly.type
_entity_poly.pdbx_seq_one_letter_code
_entity_poly.pdbx_strand_id
1 'polypeptide(L)'
;MHKAEPAPQCSPIESTTIPTLTETEIKYFFHDDSKCIKRSFIQNDVQNAFVPATEKNDMPESVNYSLLMRKRTFVNELPAIKWKCRASLGNGKLCERMDRYKCPFHGRIIARNEQGQAVDEKIQIQEEQLAKKRTTPEWQDPEMLEDIRLATGIDLRMNEGNGKKNKKKKESGLTELDIEENTVRKRLEKKIFNRSSLKRIGAALDHDERRRNEEKFHHQFNYAYNN
;
A
#
# COMPACT_ATOMS: atom_id res chain seq x y z
N MET A 1 26.09 -20.60 -26.62
CA MET A 1 27.14 -20.23 -25.66
C MET A 1 27.43 -18.74 -25.83
N HIS A 2 26.68 -17.88 -25.14
CA HIS A 2 26.86 -16.44 -25.23
C HIS A 2 27.93 -16.00 -24.22
N LYS A 3 28.99 -15.38 -24.74
CA LYS A 3 30.12 -14.84 -23.99
C LYS A 3 29.67 -13.62 -23.19
N ALA A 4 29.98 -13.60 -21.90
CA ALA A 4 29.81 -12.44 -21.03
C ALA A 4 30.89 -11.40 -21.32
N GLU A 5 30.50 -10.14 -21.50
CA GLU A 5 31.44 -9.01 -21.53
C GLU A 5 31.89 -8.63 -20.11
N PRO A 6 33.18 -8.32 -19.90
CA PRO A 6 33.70 -7.95 -18.60
C PRO A 6 33.40 -6.49 -18.24
N ALA A 7 33.17 -6.25 -16.94
CA ALA A 7 32.86 -4.94 -16.36
C ALA A 7 34.00 -3.91 -16.53
N PRO A 8 33.69 -2.61 -16.71
CA PRO A 8 34.70 -1.57 -16.82
C PRO A 8 35.40 -1.33 -15.47
N GLN A 9 36.73 -1.31 -15.51
CA GLN A 9 37.59 -1.04 -14.36
C GLN A 9 37.68 0.46 -14.09
N CYS A 10 37.48 0.88 -12.83
CA CYS A 10 37.75 2.24 -12.39
C CYS A 10 39.26 2.50 -12.32
N SER A 11 39.74 3.51 -13.04
CA SER A 11 41.10 4.02 -12.91
C SER A 11 41.24 4.90 -11.64
N PRO A 12 42.43 4.97 -11.01
CA PRO A 12 42.67 5.78 -9.82
C PRO A 12 42.62 7.28 -10.15
N ILE A 13 42.03 8.06 -9.24
CA ILE A 13 41.94 9.51 -9.32
C ILE A 13 43.29 10.07 -8.84
N GLU A 14 43.99 10.78 -9.72
CA GLU A 14 45.23 11.49 -9.40
C GLU A 14 44.95 12.60 -8.37
N SER A 15 45.79 12.68 -7.34
CA SER A 15 45.67 13.63 -6.24
C SER A 15 45.95 15.06 -6.71
N THR A 16 44.90 15.86 -6.85
CA THR A 16 45.01 17.29 -7.12
C THR A 16 45.46 18.02 -5.85
N THR A 17 46.65 18.61 -5.92
CA THR A 17 47.25 19.49 -4.90
C THR A 17 46.36 20.69 -4.64
N ILE A 18 45.97 20.92 -3.38
CA ILE A 18 45.18 22.09 -2.97
C ILE A 18 46.10 23.33 -3.01
N PRO A 19 45.77 24.40 -3.74
CA PRO A 19 46.56 25.62 -3.71
C PRO A 19 46.32 26.38 -2.39
N THR A 20 47.37 26.56 -1.61
CA THR A 20 47.39 27.49 -0.46
C THR A 20 47.54 28.92 -0.96
N LEU A 21 46.49 29.72 -0.79
CA LEU A 21 46.50 31.16 -1.07
C LEU A 21 47.34 31.89 -0.02
N THR A 22 48.23 32.78 -0.47
CA THR A 22 49.06 33.61 0.40
C THR A 22 48.29 34.83 0.91
N GLU A 23 48.62 35.31 2.12
CA GLU A 23 47.90 36.37 2.87
C GLU A 23 47.68 37.69 2.12
N THR A 24 48.39 37.94 1.02
CA THR A 24 48.27 39.16 0.22
C THR A 24 47.07 39.18 -0.74
N GLU A 25 46.47 38.03 -1.08
CA GLU A 25 45.30 37.98 -1.98
C GLU A 25 43.97 38.28 -1.26
N ILE A 26 43.95 38.22 0.07
CA ILE A 26 42.75 38.50 0.88
C ILE A 26 42.45 40.01 0.95
N LYS A 27 43.46 40.88 0.75
CA LYS A 27 43.31 42.34 0.89
C LYS A 27 42.59 43.03 -0.27
N TYR A 28 42.49 42.40 -1.44
CA TYR A 28 41.88 43.02 -2.62
C TYR A 28 40.41 42.65 -2.86
N PHE A 29 39.76 41.97 -1.91
CA PHE A 29 38.34 41.61 -2.02
C PHE A 29 37.37 42.62 -1.36
N PHE A 30 37.88 43.61 -0.62
CA PHE A 30 37.08 44.59 0.13
C PHE A 30 37.17 46.01 -0.46
N HIS A 31 37.04 46.16 -1.79
CA HIS A 31 36.72 47.47 -2.36
C HIS A 31 35.31 47.42 -2.95
N ASP A 32 34.40 48.03 -2.18
CA ASP A 32 32.97 48.14 -2.40
C ASP A 32 32.64 49.05 -3.58
N ASP A 33 32.46 48.48 -4.76
CA ASP A 33 31.76 49.13 -5.87
C ASP A 33 30.44 48.40 -6.16
N SER A 34 29.49 48.46 -5.22
CA SER A 34 28.12 48.04 -5.50
C SER A 34 27.11 49.11 -5.07
N LYS A 35 26.56 49.80 -6.09
CA LYS A 35 25.39 50.69 -6.00
C LYS A 35 24.28 50.01 -5.19
N CYS A 36 24.03 50.55 -3.99
CA CYS A 36 22.98 50.07 -3.10
C CYS A 36 21.59 50.33 -3.72
N ILE A 37 20.90 49.26 -4.12
CA ILE A 37 19.47 49.29 -4.43
C ILE A 37 18.73 49.42 -3.10
N LYS A 38 18.05 50.56 -2.89
CA LYS A 38 17.21 50.77 -1.70
C LYS A 38 16.08 49.74 -1.71
N ARG A 39 16.12 48.80 -0.76
CA ARG A 39 15.03 47.85 -0.53
C ARG A 39 14.22 48.29 0.67
N SER A 40 12.90 48.36 0.51
CA SER A 40 11.97 48.59 1.61
C SER A 40 11.99 47.39 2.55
N PHE A 41 12.24 47.69 3.82
CA PHE A 41 12.18 46.75 4.92
C PHE A 41 10.70 46.44 5.21
N ILE A 42 10.27 45.20 5.00
CA ILE A 42 9.01 44.71 5.54
C ILE A 42 9.36 43.97 6.82
N GLN A 43 9.01 44.57 7.95
CA GLN A 43 9.16 43.97 9.27
C GLN A 43 8.08 42.89 9.40
N ASN A 44 8.47 41.63 9.19
CA ASN A 44 7.59 40.51 9.47
C ASN A 44 7.80 40.11 10.93
N ASP A 45 6.86 40.50 11.79
CA ASP A 45 6.77 40.06 13.18
C ASP A 45 6.32 38.60 13.22
N VAL A 46 7.23 37.67 12.96
CA VAL A 46 7.03 36.24 13.18
C VAL A 46 7.61 35.87 14.55
N GLN A 47 6.99 36.39 15.60
CA GLN A 47 7.14 35.79 16.92
C GLN A 47 6.31 34.49 16.95
N ASN A 48 6.99 33.38 16.66
CA ASN A 48 6.73 32.01 17.08
C ASN A 48 5.30 31.67 17.56
N ALA A 49 4.43 31.25 16.63
CA ALA A 49 3.07 30.78 16.96
C ALA A 49 2.99 29.32 17.49
N PHE A 50 4.12 28.64 17.71
CA PHE A 50 4.12 27.18 17.97
C PHE A 50 4.94 26.72 19.19
N VAL A 51 5.39 27.63 20.06
CA VAL A 51 6.06 27.25 21.31
C VAL A 51 5.21 27.71 22.49
N PRO A 52 4.63 26.81 23.30
CA PRO A 52 3.95 27.20 24.53
C PRO A 52 4.98 27.82 25.47
N ALA A 53 4.60 28.93 26.11
CA ALA A 53 5.43 29.67 27.05
C ALA A 53 5.59 28.88 28.36
N THR A 54 6.36 27.79 28.32
CA THR A 54 6.75 27.03 29.51
C THR A 54 8.26 26.85 29.48
N GLU A 55 8.89 27.49 30.46
CA GLU A 55 10.30 27.47 30.81
C GLU A 55 11.26 27.92 29.70
N LYS A 56 11.75 29.15 29.90
CA LYS A 56 12.90 29.72 29.21
C LYS A 56 14.11 28.84 29.54
N ASN A 57 14.29 27.75 28.80
CA ASN A 57 15.61 27.17 28.63
C ASN A 57 16.39 28.20 27.81
N ASP A 58 17.16 29.03 28.52
CA ASP A 58 18.06 30.03 27.97
C ASP A 58 19.12 29.30 27.14
N MET A 59 18.77 29.00 25.89
CA MET A 59 19.73 28.60 24.87
C MET A 59 20.83 29.67 24.87
N PRO A 60 22.12 29.31 25.03
CA PRO A 60 23.18 30.29 25.14
C PRO A 60 23.13 31.26 23.96
N GLU A 61 23.28 32.55 24.28
CA GLU A 61 23.13 33.66 23.35
C GLU A 61 23.99 33.49 22.07
N SER A 62 25.13 32.80 22.19
CA SER A 62 26.00 32.43 21.07
C SER A 62 25.34 31.49 20.06
N VAL A 63 24.55 30.51 20.51
CA VAL A 63 23.84 29.56 19.64
C VAL A 63 22.64 30.24 19.00
N ASN A 64 21.95 31.11 19.74
CA ASN A 64 20.84 31.92 19.23
C ASN A 64 21.33 32.87 18.13
N TYR A 65 22.45 33.57 18.36
CA TYR A 65 23.10 34.43 17.36
C TYR A 65 23.48 33.64 16.09
N SER A 66 24.00 32.42 16.23
CA SER A 66 24.34 31.58 15.07
C SER A 66 23.12 31.18 14.22
N LEU A 67 21.96 30.96 14.87
CA LEU A 67 20.70 30.63 14.20
C LEU A 67 20.05 31.87 13.55
N LEU A 68 20.10 33.03 14.21
CA LEU A 68 19.62 34.32 13.68
C LEU A 68 20.50 34.84 12.52
N MET A 69 21.80 34.55 12.54
CA MET A 69 22.76 35.07 11.56
C MET A 69 22.92 34.22 10.31
N ARG A 70 22.38 33.00 10.26
CA ARG A 70 22.36 32.21 9.02
C ARG A 70 21.28 32.75 8.05
N LYS A 71 21.53 33.95 7.51
CA LYS A 71 20.75 34.56 6.43
C LYS A 71 21.11 33.84 5.13
N ARG A 72 20.22 32.97 4.64
CA ARG A 72 20.33 32.47 3.27
C ARG A 72 19.81 33.55 2.32
N THR A 73 20.73 34.25 1.67
CA THR A 73 20.37 35.12 0.55
C THR A 73 19.84 34.25 -0.58
N PHE A 74 18.67 34.58 -1.10
CA PHE A 74 18.14 33.92 -2.29
C PHE A 74 18.93 34.46 -3.48
N VAL A 75 19.93 33.70 -3.93
CA VAL A 75 20.94 34.15 -4.93
C VAL A 75 20.38 34.22 -6.35
N ASN A 76 19.21 33.63 -6.61
CA ASN A 76 18.68 33.48 -7.96
C ASN A 76 17.43 34.34 -8.19
N GLU A 77 17.08 34.59 -9.44
CA GLU A 77 15.75 35.10 -9.78
C GLU A 77 14.74 33.95 -9.72
N LEU A 78 13.56 34.20 -9.14
CA LEU A 78 12.50 33.18 -9.10
C LEU A 78 11.94 33.00 -10.50
N PRO A 79 11.85 31.77 -11.03
CA PRO A 79 11.24 31.56 -12.32
C PRO A 79 9.76 31.97 -12.29
N ALA A 80 9.33 32.65 -13.36
CA ALA A 80 7.94 32.99 -13.55
C ALA A 80 7.06 31.73 -13.63
N ILE A 81 5.83 31.85 -13.12
CA ILE A 81 4.86 30.76 -13.14
C ILE A 81 4.34 30.61 -14.57
N LYS A 82 4.59 29.45 -15.18
CA LYS A 82 4.22 29.18 -16.58
C LYS A 82 2.77 28.73 -16.73
N TRP A 83 2.26 27.94 -15.80
CA TRP A 83 0.98 27.24 -15.95
C TRP A 83 0.30 26.91 -14.61
N LYS A 84 -1.02 26.78 -14.65
CA LYS A 84 -1.87 26.26 -13.56
C LYS A 84 -1.78 24.74 -13.49
N CYS A 85 -1.95 24.16 -12.30
CA CYS A 85 -1.89 22.72 -12.08
C CYS A 85 -2.86 21.93 -12.95
N ARG A 86 -4.12 22.38 -13.06
CA ARG A 86 -5.18 21.80 -13.92
C ARG A 86 -5.37 20.27 -13.80
N ALA A 87 -4.91 19.65 -12.71
CA ALA A 87 -5.19 18.25 -12.44
C ALA A 87 -6.69 18.07 -12.14
N SER A 88 -7.28 16.94 -12.54
CA SER A 88 -8.67 16.60 -12.28
C SER A 88 -8.90 16.30 -10.80
N LEU A 89 -9.80 17.03 -10.15
CA LEU A 89 -10.24 16.72 -8.78
C LEU A 89 -11.41 15.73 -8.81
N GLY A 90 -11.64 15.04 -7.69
CA GLY A 90 -12.80 14.15 -7.52
C GLY A 90 -14.16 14.84 -7.68
N ASN A 91 -14.21 16.17 -7.57
CA ASN A 91 -15.42 16.97 -7.75
C ASN A 91 -15.69 17.34 -9.24
N GLY A 92 -14.87 16.86 -10.18
CA GLY A 92 -14.97 17.17 -11.62
C GLY A 92 -14.40 18.53 -12.03
N LYS A 93 -13.99 19.38 -11.08
CA LYS A 93 -13.28 20.65 -11.35
C LYS A 93 -11.78 20.42 -11.57
N LEU A 94 -11.11 21.36 -12.22
CA LEU A 94 -9.65 21.35 -12.40
C LEU A 94 -8.94 22.16 -11.31
N CYS A 95 -7.73 21.75 -10.96
CA CYS A 95 -6.93 22.44 -9.95
C CYS A 95 -6.50 23.84 -10.43
N GLU A 96 -6.93 24.88 -9.74
CA GLU A 96 -6.61 26.28 -10.07
C GLU A 96 -5.25 26.76 -9.57
N ARG A 97 -4.57 25.95 -8.74
CA ARG A 97 -3.33 26.34 -8.07
C ARG A 97 -2.20 26.62 -9.06
N MET A 98 -1.41 27.66 -8.77
CA MET A 98 -0.33 28.20 -9.61
C MET A 98 1.03 28.13 -8.89
N ASP A 99 1.49 26.92 -8.56
CA ASP A 99 2.84 26.76 -7.98
C ASP A 99 3.93 26.72 -9.07
N ARG A 100 5.19 26.90 -8.66
CA ARG A 100 6.34 27.04 -9.58
C ARG A 100 6.81 25.71 -10.16
N TYR A 101 6.87 24.66 -9.32
CA TYR A 101 7.45 23.36 -9.68
C TYR A 101 6.53 22.18 -9.34
N LYS A 102 5.94 22.18 -8.15
CA LYS A 102 5.11 21.09 -7.63
C LYS A 102 3.87 21.66 -6.95
N CYS A 103 2.71 21.08 -7.26
CA CYS A 103 1.49 21.20 -6.50
C CYS A 103 1.55 20.27 -5.28
N PRO A 104 1.27 20.76 -4.07
CA PRO A 104 1.23 19.94 -2.85
C PRO A 104 0.28 18.74 -2.91
N PHE A 105 -0.78 18.81 -3.73
CA PHE A 105 -1.77 17.74 -3.83
C PHE A 105 -1.51 16.78 -4.99
N HIS A 106 -1.16 17.30 -6.17
CA HIS A 106 -1.11 16.52 -7.41
C HIS A 106 0.30 16.25 -7.93
N GLY A 107 1.34 16.76 -7.25
CA GLY A 107 2.73 16.55 -7.64
C GLY A 107 3.22 17.56 -8.68
N ARG A 108 4.07 17.12 -9.63
CA ARG A 108 4.74 18.03 -10.57
C ARG A 108 3.72 18.77 -11.45
N ILE A 109 3.92 20.08 -11.62
CA ILE A 109 3.06 20.88 -12.50
C ILE A 109 3.60 20.78 -13.94
N ILE A 110 2.72 20.34 -14.84
CA ILE A 110 2.97 20.15 -16.27
C ILE A 110 1.99 21.01 -17.09
N ALA A 111 2.30 21.23 -18.37
CA ALA A 111 1.39 21.90 -19.29
C ALA A 111 0.14 21.03 -19.50
N ARG A 112 -1.03 21.54 -19.12
CA ARG A 112 -2.32 20.88 -19.36
C ARG A 112 -3.29 21.77 -20.12
N ASN A 113 -4.04 21.15 -21.02
CA ASN A 113 -5.13 21.77 -21.77
C ASN A 113 -6.31 22.15 -20.85
N GLU A 114 -7.31 22.83 -21.41
CA GLU A 114 -8.53 23.23 -20.69
C GLU A 114 -9.32 22.06 -20.10
N GLN A 115 -9.11 20.85 -20.63
CA GLN A 115 -9.71 19.60 -20.15
C GLN A 115 -8.85 18.88 -19.09
N GLY A 116 -7.70 19.44 -18.70
CA GLY A 116 -6.80 18.84 -17.69
C GLY A 116 -5.91 17.69 -18.20
N GLN A 117 -5.89 17.45 -19.51
CA GLN A 117 -4.98 16.50 -20.15
C GLN A 117 -3.62 17.15 -20.45
N ALA A 118 -2.52 16.41 -20.28
CA ALA A 118 -1.18 16.87 -20.61
C ALA A 118 -1.07 17.19 -22.11
N VAL A 119 -0.36 18.26 -22.45
CA VAL A 119 -0.10 18.64 -23.86
C VAL A 119 0.88 17.65 -24.51
N ASP A 120 1.88 17.20 -23.74
CA ASP A 120 2.89 16.27 -24.21
C ASP A 120 2.39 14.82 -24.14
N GLU A 121 2.33 14.14 -25.29
CA GLU A 121 1.87 12.74 -25.40
C GLU A 121 2.68 11.78 -24.52
N LYS A 122 4.00 11.99 -24.41
CA LYS A 122 4.88 11.18 -23.54
C LYS A 122 4.48 11.25 -22.08
N ILE A 123 4.11 12.45 -21.62
CA ILE A 123 3.69 12.67 -20.24
C ILE A 123 2.30 12.06 -20.04
N GLN A 124 1.41 12.21 -21.02
CA GLN A 124 0.08 11.59 -20.99
C GLN A 124 0.15 10.06 -20.85
N ILE A 125 0.99 9.39 -21.65
CA ILE A 125 1.20 7.94 -21.57
C ILE A 125 1.73 7.54 -20.19
N GLN A 126 2.69 8.29 -19.64
CA GLN A 126 3.22 8.01 -18.30
C GLN A 126 2.16 8.19 -17.22
N GLU A 127 1.36 9.26 -17.27
CA GLU A 127 0.27 9.48 -16.31
C GLU A 127 -0.77 8.38 -16.40
N GLU A 128 -1.12 7.90 -17.60
CA GLU A 128 -2.06 6.80 -17.79
C GLU A 128 -1.52 5.48 -17.23
N GLN A 129 -0.24 5.17 -17.47
CA GLN A 129 0.41 4.00 -16.88
C GLN A 129 0.45 4.06 -15.36
N LEU A 130 0.77 5.22 -14.78
CA LEU A 130 0.73 5.45 -13.34
C LEU A 130 -0.69 5.34 -12.78
N ALA A 131 -1.70 5.84 -13.49
CA ALA A 131 -3.09 5.73 -13.09
C ALA A 131 -3.53 4.26 -13.05
N LYS A 132 -3.20 3.47 -14.09
CA LYS A 132 -3.47 2.02 -14.13
C LYS A 132 -2.82 1.31 -12.94
N LYS A 133 -1.54 1.60 -12.65
CA LYS A 133 -0.81 1.06 -11.48
C LYS A 133 -1.42 1.45 -10.13
N ARG A 134 -2.03 2.63 -10.01
CA ARG A 134 -2.72 3.06 -8.78
C ARG A 134 -4.08 2.39 -8.61
N THR A 135 -4.77 2.08 -9.72
CA THR A 135 -6.09 1.43 -9.69
C THR A 135 -5.98 -0.07 -9.41
N THR A 136 -4.92 -0.71 -9.90
CA THR A 136 -4.64 -2.11 -9.58
C THR A 136 -4.10 -2.20 -8.15
N PRO A 137 -4.70 -3.00 -7.26
CA PRO A 137 -4.08 -3.27 -5.98
C PRO A 137 -2.76 -4.01 -6.21
N GLU A 138 -1.75 -3.74 -5.38
CA GLU A 138 -0.38 -4.27 -5.52
C GLU A 138 -0.33 -5.80 -5.70
N TRP A 139 -1.17 -6.54 -4.96
CA TRP A 139 -1.25 -8.00 -5.06
C TRP A 139 -1.83 -8.51 -6.39
N GLN A 140 -2.41 -7.64 -7.22
CA GLN A 140 -2.96 -7.96 -8.54
C GLN A 140 -2.09 -7.41 -9.68
N ASP A 141 -0.87 -6.96 -9.38
CA ASP A 141 0.04 -6.46 -10.41
C ASP A 141 0.43 -7.57 -11.40
N PRO A 142 0.39 -7.31 -12.72
CA PRO A 142 0.56 -8.33 -13.74
C PRO A 142 1.98 -8.92 -13.74
N GLU A 143 2.99 -8.09 -13.54
CA GLU A 143 4.40 -8.49 -13.47
C GLU A 143 4.63 -9.43 -12.27
N MET A 144 4.12 -9.04 -11.10
CA MET A 144 4.20 -9.86 -9.89
C MET A 144 3.46 -11.21 -10.04
N LEU A 145 2.26 -11.21 -10.64
CA LEU A 145 1.50 -12.45 -10.87
C LEU A 145 2.21 -13.40 -11.84
N GLU A 146 2.96 -12.87 -12.80
CA GLU A 146 3.73 -13.66 -13.76
C GLU A 146 4.94 -14.34 -13.09
N ASP A 147 5.64 -13.63 -12.20
CA ASP A 147 6.71 -14.20 -11.37
C ASP A 147 6.20 -15.31 -10.45
N ILE A 148 5.06 -15.07 -9.79
CA ILE A 148 4.44 -16.09 -8.94
C ILE A 148 4.01 -17.30 -9.79
N ARG A 149 3.48 -17.08 -10.99
CA ARG A 149 3.13 -18.17 -11.90
C ARG A 149 4.36 -18.98 -12.33
N LEU A 150 5.48 -18.32 -12.63
CA LEU A 150 6.72 -19.00 -13.01
C LEU A 150 7.29 -19.82 -11.84
N ALA A 151 7.22 -19.29 -10.62
CA ALA A 151 7.72 -19.97 -9.42
C ALA A 151 6.81 -21.15 -8.99
N THR A 152 5.50 -20.97 -9.06
CA THR A 152 4.52 -21.92 -8.48
C THR A 152 3.83 -22.80 -9.53
N GLY A 153 3.89 -22.43 -10.81
CA GLY A 153 3.19 -23.09 -11.91
C GLY A 153 1.67 -22.87 -11.93
N ILE A 154 1.14 -22.03 -11.04
CA ILE A 154 -0.30 -21.82 -10.82
C ILE A 154 -0.67 -20.41 -11.24
N ASP A 155 -1.70 -20.26 -12.07
CA ASP A 155 -2.24 -18.96 -12.47
C ASP A 155 -3.17 -18.40 -11.39
N LEU A 156 -2.74 -17.34 -10.72
CA LEU A 156 -3.51 -16.67 -9.66
C LEU A 156 -4.45 -15.58 -10.21
N ARG A 157 -4.46 -15.35 -11.53
CA ARG A 157 -5.37 -14.38 -12.15
C ARG A 157 -6.81 -14.83 -11.92
N MET A 158 -7.64 -13.93 -11.39
CA MET A 158 -9.07 -14.18 -11.32
C MET A 158 -9.63 -14.29 -12.74
N ASN A 159 -10.25 -15.41 -13.06
CA ASN A 159 -11.01 -15.53 -14.30
C ASN A 159 -12.20 -14.54 -14.27
N GLU A 160 -12.06 -13.40 -14.96
CA GLU A 160 -13.12 -12.40 -15.16
C GLU A 160 -14.13 -12.81 -16.26
N GLY A 161 -13.90 -13.94 -16.95
CA GLY A 161 -14.73 -14.43 -18.05
C GLY A 161 -15.25 -15.86 -17.84
N ASN A 162 -16.52 -16.00 -17.51
CA ASN A 162 -17.31 -17.22 -17.74
C ASN A 162 -16.73 -18.53 -17.17
N GLY A 163 -16.31 -18.52 -15.91
CA GLY A 163 -16.33 -19.75 -15.11
C GLY A 163 -17.73 -19.89 -14.51
N LYS A 164 -18.49 -20.93 -14.87
CA LYS A 164 -19.69 -21.37 -14.14
C LYS A 164 -19.28 -21.70 -12.69
N LYS A 165 -19.12 -20.68 -11.85
CA LYS A 165 -18.92 -20.82 -10.41
C LYS A 165 -20.30 -21.13 -9.86
N ASN A 166 -20.49 -22.37 -9.42
CA ASN A 166 -21.60 -22.77 -8.58
C ASN A 166 -21.88 -21.64 -7.59
N LYS A 167 -23.12 -21.15 -7.61
CA LYS A 167 -23.61 -20.03 -6.81
C LYS A 167 -23.33 -20.31 -5.32
N LYS A 168 -22.14 -19.94 -4.83
CA LYS A 168 -21.93 -19.82 -3.39
C LYS A 168 -22.84 -18.71 -2.94
N LYS A 169 -23.79 -19.05 -2.06
CA LYS A 169 -24.74 -18.10 -1.50
C LYS A 169 -23.91 -16.98 -0.88
N LYS A 170 -24.29 -15.73 -1.16
CA LYS A 170 -23.66 -14.56 -0.55
C LYS A 170 -23.94 -14.69 0.96
N GLU A 171 -22.91 -14.96 1.73
CA GLU A 171 -22.95 -14.94 3.18
C GLU A 171 -23.27 -13.49 3.56
N SER A 172 -24.51 -13.22 3.94
CA SER A 172 -24.85 -11.94 4.56
C SER A 172 -24.06 -11.84 5.85
N GLY A 173 -23.46 -10.69 6.18
CA GLY A 173 -22.73 -10.48 7.44
C GLY A 173 -23.58 -10.54 8.72
N LEU A 174 -24.73 -11.22 8.68
CA LEU A 174 -25.48 -11.70 9.83
C LEU A 174 -24.98 -13.11 10.15
N THR A 175 -24.81 -13.44 11.43
CA THR A 175 -24.50 -14.79 11.87
C THR A 175 -25.52 -15.78 11.30
N GLU A 176 -25.07 -16.64 10.38
CA GLU A 176 -25.89 -17.68 9.80
C GLU A 176 -26.30 -18.66 10.91
N LEU A 177 -27.59 -18.73 11.24
CA LEU A 177 -28.13 -19.69 12.22
C LEU A 177 -27.82 -21.15 11.82
N ASP A 178 -27.55 -21.40 10.53
CA ASP A 178 -27.06 -22.68 9.99
C ASP A 178 -25.66 -23.07 10.54
N ILE A 179 -24.86 -22.12 11.03
CA ILE A 179 -23.57 -22.41 11.70
C ILE A 179 -23.81 -23.02 13.07
N GLU A 180 -24.87 -22.63 13.79
CA GLU A 180 -25.29 -23.30 15.03
C GLU A 180 -25.74 -24.76 14.75
N GLU A 181 -26.08 -25.06 13.50
CA GLU A 181 -26.41 -26.42 13.08
C GLU A 181 -25.17 -27.27 12.74
N ASN A 182 -24.02 -26.65 12.49
CA ASN A 182 -22.76 -27.33 12.19
C ASN A 182 -21.97 -27.71 13.45
N THR A 183 -22.65 -28.06 14.53
CA THR A 183 -22.02 -28.58 15.74
C THR A 183 -21.56 -30.03 15.55
N VAL A 184 -20.51 -30.42 16.31
CA VAL A 184 -20.05 -31.82 16.36
C VAL A 184 -21.20 -32.76 16.71
N ARG A 185 -22.10 -32.35 17.62
CA ARG A 185 -23.26 -33.13 18.05
C ARG A 185 -24.23 -33.39 16.91
N LYS A 186 -24.71 -32.36 16.21
CA LYS A 186 -25.65 -32.54 15.07
C LYS A 186 -25.03 -33.36 13.93
N ARG A 187 -23.72 -33.17 13.67
CA ARG A 187 -23.00 -33.99 12.68
C ARG A 187 -22.98 -35.47 13.06
N LEU A 188 -22.76 -35.79 14.33
CA LEU A 188 -22.79 -37.17 14.84
C LEU A 188 -24.21 -37.72 14.84
N GLU A 189 -25.19 -36.91 15.27
CA GLU A 189 -26.60 -37.25 15.25
C GLU A 189 -27.05 -37.70 13.86
N LYS A 190 -26.68 -36.95 12.81
CA LYS A 190 -26.97 -37.32 11.41
C LYS A 190 -26.35 -38.64 10.98
N LYS A 191 -25.17 -39.02 11.51
CA LYS A 191 -24.51 -40.29 11.22
C LYS A 191 -25.13 -41.46 11.98
N ILE A 192 -25.47 -41.25 13.25
CA ILE A 192 -25.98 -42.26 14.18
C ILE A 192 -27.45 -42.54 13.91
N PHE A 193 -28.27 -41.50 13.75
CA PHE A 193 -29.73 -41.60 13.54
C PHE A 193 -30.15 -41.67 12.06
N ASN A 194 -29.23 -42.02 11.15
CA ASN A 194 -29.62 -42.38 9.80
C ASN A 194 -30.47 -43.66 9.83
N ARG A 195 -31.58 -43.70 9.07
CA ARG A 195 -32.46 -44.88 8.93
C ARG A 195 -31.69 -46.18 8.65
N SER A 196 -30.61 -46.13 7.88
CA SER A 196 -29.74 -47.30 7.62
C SER A 196 -28.96 -47.75 8.87
N SER A 197 -28.41 -46.80 9.64
CA SER A 197 -27.72 -47.09 10.90
C SER A 197 -28.69 -47.65 11.95
N LEU A 198 -29.86 -47.05 12.10
CA LEU A 198 -30.90 -47.54 13.02
C LEU A 198 -31.37 -48.95 12.67
N LYS A 199 -31.55 -49.25 11.37
CA LYS A 199 -31.89 -50.61 10.92
C LYS A 199 -30.81 -51.63 11.26
N ARG A 200 -29.52 -51.29 11.10
CA ARG A 200 -28.41 -52.18 11.44
C ARG A 200 -28.33 -52.45 12.94
N ILE A 201 -28.49 -51.41 13.75
CA ILE A 201 -28.49 -51.52 15.20
C ILE A 201 -29.69 -52.35 15.67
N GLY A 202 -30.88 -52.08 15.13
CA GLY A 202 -32.09 -52.87 15.41
C GLY A 202 -31.88 -54.35 15.08
N ALA A 203 -31.43 -54.67 13.86
CA ALA A 203 -31.16 -56.05 13.46
C ALA A 203 -30.11 -56.76 14.33
N ALA A 204 -29.07 -56.04 14.80
CA ALA A 204 -28.08 -56.60 15.71
C ALA A 204 -28.68 -56.89 17.10
N LEU A 205 -29.49 -55.98 17.63
CA LEU A 205 -30.20 -56.17 18.90
C LEU A 205 -31.21 -57.31 18.82
N ASP A 206 -31.98 -57.39 17.72
CA ASP A 206 -32.95 -58.46 17.46
C ASP A 206 -32.24 -59.82 17.36
N HIS A 207 -31.06 -59.87 16.74
CA HIS A 207 -30.23 -61.08 16.68
C HIS A 207 -29.74 -61.52 18.06
N ASP A 208 -29.26 -60.59 18.88
CA ASP A 208 -28.78 -60.88 20.25
C ASP A 208 -29.92 -61.26 21.20
N GLU A 209 -31.11 -60.68 21.00
CA GLU A 209 -32.32 -61.08 21.70
C GLU A 209 -32.74 -62.49 21.30
N ARG A 210 -32.81 -62.79 20.00
CA ARG A 210 -33.11 -64.13 19.49
C ARG A 210 -32.16 -65.17 20.06
N ARG A 211 -30.85 -64.90 20.01
CA ARG A 211 -29.82 -65.79 20.56
C ARG A 211 -30.02 -66.03 22.05
N ARG A 212 -30.26 -64.98 22.85
CA ARG A 212 -30.50 -65.13 24.30
C ARG A 212 -31.77 -65.91 24.59
N ASN A 213 -32.82 -65.71 23.78
CA ASN A 213 -34.08 -66.42 23.91
C ASN A 213 -33.92 -67.91 23.60
N GLU A 214 -33.15 -68.25 22.55
CA GLU A 214 -32.80 -69.63 22.22
C GLU A 214 -31.95 -70.29 23.32
N GLU A 215 -30.91 -69.61 23.82
CA GLU A 215 -30.02 -70.20 24.83
C GLU A 215 -30.71 -70.42 26.19
N LYS A 216 -31.54 -69.47 26.64
CA LYS A 216 -32.07 -69.46 28.02
C LYS A 216 -33.52 -69.90 28.12
N PHE A 217 -34.31 -69.67 27.09
CA PHE A 217 -35.77 -69.77 27.15
C PHE A 217 -36.36 -70.69 26.06
N HIS A 218 -35.53 -71.43 25.33
CA HIS A 218 -35.99 -72.40 24.31
C HIS A 218 -36.97 -73.45 24.88
N HIS A 219 -36.87 -73.80 26.17
CA HIS A 219 -37.78 -74.75 26.81
C HIS A 219 -39.14 -74.15 27.21
N GLN A 220 -39.33 -72.83 27.14
CA GLN A 220 -40.58 -72.16 27.45
C GLN A 220 -41.36 -71.83 26.18
N PHE A 221 -42.54 -72.44 26.03
CA PHE A 221 -43.37 -72.31 24.83
C PHE A 221 -43.78 -70.88 24.47
N ASN A 222 -43.82 -69.96 25.45
CA ASN A 222 -44.17 -68.55 25.25
C ASN A 222 -43.22 -67.80 24.29
N TYR A 223 -41.99 -68.27 24.14
CA TYR A 223 -40.97 -67.65 23.28
C TYR A 223 -40.84 -68.31 21.90
N ALA A 224 -41.58 -69.40 21.63
CA ALA A 224 -41.48 -70.18 20.40
C ALA A 224 -42.13 -69.52 19.17
N TYR A 225 -42.99 -68.51 19.36
CA TYR A 225 -43.81 -67.92 18.29
C TYR A 225 -43.29 -66.59 17.72
N ASN A 226 -42.16 -66.07 18.19
CA ASN A 226 -41.63 -64.75 17.78
C ASN A 226 -40.54 -64.85 16.69
N ASN A 227 -40.69 -65.79 15.75
CA ASN A 227 -39.71 -66.01 14.67
C ASN A 227 -39.85 -65.05 13.48
#